data_AF-K2C3J1-F1
#
_entry.id   AF-K2C3J1-F1
#
_cell.length_a   1.000
_cell.length_b   1.000
_cell.length_c   1.000
_cell.angle_alpha   90.00
_cell.angle_beta   90.00
_cell.angle_gamma   90.00
#
_symmetry.space_group_name_H-M   'P 1'
#
loop_
_entity.id
_entity.type
_entity.pdbx_description
1 polymer ?
#
loop_
_entity_poly.entity_id
_entity_poly.type
_entity_poly.pdbx_seq_one_letter_code
_entity_poly.pdbx_strand_id
1 'polypeptide(L)' 'MLLEAGSGHPAGALGMADIFAALYFKILNANPKNPTDPDRDRLVLSNGHICPILYAA' A
#
# COMPACT_ATOMS: atom_id res chain seq x y z
N MET A 1 10.76 -6.56 6.51
CA MET A 1 10.96 -5.10 6.46
C MET A 1 11.10 -4.51 7.85
N LEU A 2 10.06 -4.48 8.69
CA LEU A 2 10.15 -3.86 10.03
C LEU A 2 11.09 -4.58 11.01
N LEU A 3 11.06 -5.92 11.03
CA LEU A 3 11.94 -6.72 11.89
C LEU A 3 13.42 -6.44 11.60
N GLU A 4 13.78 -6.42 10.31
CA GLU A 4 15.14 -6.09 9.86
C GLU A 4 15.53 -4.66 10.22
N ALA A 5 14.60 -3.71 10.10
CA ALA A 5 14.85 -2.32 10.44
C ALA A 5 14.91 -2.05 11.96
N GLY A 6 14.45 -2.99 12.80
CA GLY A 6 14.31 -2.80 14.26
C GLY A 6 13.36 -1.66 14.65
N SER A 7 12.51 -1.17 13.73
CA SER A 7 11.70 0.04 13.90
C SER A 7 10.52 0.06 12.93
N GLY A 8 9.43 0.75 13.30
CA GLY A 8 8.27 1.03 12.43
C GLY A 8 6.91 0.78 13.12
N HIS A 9 5.82 0.89 12.35
CA HIS A 9 4.43 0.78 12.86
C HIS A 9 3.70 -0.44 12.26
N PRO A 10 3.69 -1.60 12.96
CA PRO A 10 3.11 -2.82 12.42
C PRO A 10 1.57 -2.85 12.50
N ALA A 11 0.98 -2.31 13.57
CA ALA A 11 -0.44 -2.52 13.87
C ALA A 11 -1.38 -1.95 12.78
N GLY A 12 -1.16 -0.71 12.36
CA GLY A 12 -1.98 -0.09 11.32
C GLY A 12 -1.75 -0.71 9.93
N ALA A 13 -0.53 -1.19 9.64
CA ALA A 13 -0.26 -1.89 8.39
C ALA A 13 -1.01 -3.24 8.32
N LEU A 14 -0.99 -4.01 9.41
CA LEU A 14 -1.73 -5.27 9.51
C LEU A 14 -3.25 -5.05 9.50
N GLY A 15 -3.74 -4.03 10.20
CA GLY A 15 -5.18 -3.71 10.24
C GLY A 15 -5.77 -3.27 8.89
N MET A 16 -4.93 -2.79 7.97
CA MET A 16 -5.34 -2.36 6.62
C MET A 16 -5.12 -3.43 5.54
N ALA A 17 -4.64 -4.62 5.91
CA ALA A 17 -4.24 -5.65 4.95
C ALA A 17 -5.37 -6.05 3.99
N ASP A 18 -6.56 -6.34 4.50
CA ASP A 18 -7.70 -6.74 3.66
C ASP A 18 -8.18 -5.62 2.74
N ILE A 19 -8.09 -4.36 3.21
CA ILE A 19 -8.46 -3.18 2.42
C ILE A 19 -7.48 -3.02 1.25
N PHE A 20 -6.17 -3.12 1.51
CA PHE A 20 -5.16 -3.03 0.45
C PHE A 20 -5.26 -4.20 -0.53
N ALA A 21 -5.56 -5.41 -0.05
CA ALA A 21 -5.81 -6.55 -0.92
C ALA A 21 -7.01 -6.32 -1.86
N ALA A 22 -8.14 -5.84 -1.33
CA ALA A 22 -9.30 -5.50 -2.15
C ALA A 22 -8.96 -4.38 -3.17
N LEU A 23 -8.25 -3.34 -2.72
CA LEU A 23 -7.85 -2.24 -3.58
C LEU A 23 -6.97 -2.71 -4.74
N TYR A 24 -5.84 -3.36 -4.47
CA TYR A 24 -4.88 -3.73 -5.51
C TYR A 24 -5.32 -4.88 -6.41
N PHE A 25 -6.12 -5.84 -5.89
CA PHE A 25 -6.49 -7.03 -6.66
C PHE A 25 -7.87 -6.95 -7.32
N LYS A 26 -8.72 -5.99 -6.95
CA LYS A 26 -10.11 -5.93 -7.44
C LYS A 26 -10.61 -4.54 -7.84
N ILE A 27 -10.11 -3.47 -7.23
CA ILE A 27 -10.75 -2.15 -7.36
C ILE A 27 -9.89 -1.18 -8.18
N LEU A 28 -8.62 -1.03 -7.85
CA LEU A 28 -7.74 -0.05 -8.47
C LEU A 28 -7.40 -0.44 -9.90
N ASN A 29 -7.59 0.50 -10.82
CA ASN A 29 -6.93 0.49 -12.10
C ASN A 29 -5.49 1.01 -11.95
N ALA A 30 -4.55 0.11 -11.68
CA ALA A 30 -3.14 0.42 -11.59
C ALA A 30 -2.31 -0.61 -12.36
N ASN A 31 -1.42 -0.13 -13.25
CA ASN A 31 -0.47 -0.98 -13.97
C ASN A 31 0.95 -0.76 -13.44
N PRO A 32 1.54 -1.73 -12.71
CA PRO A 32 2.91 -1.61 -12.20
C PRO A 32 3.97 -1.42 -13.29
N LYS A 33 3.71 -1.86 -14.52
CA LYS A 33 4.62 -1.67 -15.66
C LYS A 33 4.49 -0.28 -16.31
N ASN A 34 3.41 0.45 -16.02
CA ASN A 34 3.19 1.82 -16.48
C ASN A 34 2.65 2.71 -15.33
N PRO A 35 3.48 3.00 -14.30
CA PRO A 35 3.03 3.75 -13.13
C PRO A 35 2.73 5.23 -13.43
N THR A 36 3.09 5.72 -14.62
CA THR A 36 2.86 7.10 -15.05
C THR A 36 1.60 7.30 -15.87
N ASP A 37 0.80 6.24 -16.09
CA ASP A 37 -0.46 6.30 -16.82
C ASP A 37 -1.34 7.46 -16.29
N PRO A 38 -1.73 8.44 -17.13
CA PRO A 38 -2.52 9.58 -16.69
C PRO A 38 -3.92 9.18 -16.19
N ASP A 39 -4.46 8.06 -16.67
CA ASP A 39 -5.82 7.58 -16.41
C ASP A 39 -5.90 6.53 -15.29
N ARG A 40 -4.77 6.21 -14.64
CA ARG A 40 -4.75 5.30 -13.48
C ARG A 40 -5.48 5.88 -12.29
N ASP A 41 -6.00 5.01 -11.44
CA ASP A 41 -6.44 5.39 -10.11
C ASP A 41 -5.24 5.78 -9.23
N ARG A 42 -5.45 6.77 -8.35
CA ARG A 42 -4.43 7.27 -7.43
C ARG A 42 -4.76 6.85 -6.00
N LEU A 43 -3.91 6.01 -5.41
CA LEU A 43 -3.96 5.66 -4.00
C LEU A 43 -3.06 6.61 -3.19
N VAL A 44 -3.61 7.23 -2.14
CA VAL A 44 -2.87 8.08 -1.20
C VAL A 44 -2.99 7.52 0.20
N LEU A 45 -1.87 7.12 0.80
CA LEU A 45 -1.81 6.73 2.20
C LEU A 45 -1.63 7.97 3.08
N SER A 46 -2.73 8.58 3.51
CA SER A 46 -2.71 9.80 4.33
C SER A 46 -2.04 9.59 5.70
N ASN A 47 -2.30 8.45 6.34
CA ASN A 47 -1.63 8.01 7.57
C ASN A 47 -0.26 7.36 7.26
N GLY A 48 0.65 8.11 6.65
CA GLY A 48 1.90 7.59 6.10
C GLY A 48 2.83 6.83 7.06
N HIS A 49 2.65 6.95 8.38
CA HIS A 49 3.44 6.20 9.36
C HIS A 49 3.20 4.67 9.28
N ILE A 50 2.10 4.22 8.67
CA ILE A 50 1.81 2.80 8.40
C ILE A 50 2.35 2.33 7.04
N CYS A 51 3.35 3.02 6.47
CA CYS A 51 3.93 2.76 5.15
C CYS A 51 4.32 1.30 4.81
N PRO A 52 4.60 0.36 5.75
CA PRO A 52 4.89 -1.01 5.36
C PRO A 52 3.78 -1.68 4.55
N ILE A 53 2.51 -1.32 4.75
CA ILE A 53 1.42 -1.88 3.93
C ILE A 53 1.49 -1.44 2.48
N LEU A 54 1.85 -0.17 2.24
CA LEU A 54 2.00 0.37 0.89
C LEU A 54 3.19 -0.26 0.17
N TYR A 55 4.26 -0.60 0.88
CA TYR A 55 5.42 -1.25 0.28
C TYR A 55 5.23 -2.76 0.05
N ALA A 56 4.28 -3.38 0.76
CA ALA A 56 4.01 -4.81 0.65
C ALA A 56 2.97 -5.15 -0.43
N ALA A 57 2.09 -4.19 -0.77
CA ALA A 57 1.06 -4.32 -1.78
C ALA A 57 1.64 -4.25 -3.20
#